data_AF-A0A962XCR1-F1
#
_entry.id   AF-A0A962XCR1-F1
#
_cell.length_a   1.000
_cell.length_b   1.000
_cell.length_c   1.000
_cell.angle_alpha   90.00
_cell.angle_beta   90.00
_cell.angle_gamma   90.00
#
_symmetry.space_group_name_H-M   'P 1'
#
loop_
_entity.id
_entity.type
_entity.pdbx_description
1 polymer ?
#
loop_
_entity_poly.entity_id
_entity_poly.type
_entity_poly.pdbx_seq_one_letter_code
_entity_poly.pdbx_strand_id
1 'polypeptide(L)'
;MRSAALATVGLLCMAGCSTIGYYSQAAVGQLDVLTSSVPVEQVIDDPATDELLRAKLLALPGITRFAVDGLGLPASDSFARYLPLDRAAMVWSVVATPVDDLAPRQWCYPVVGCA
;
A
#
# COMPACT_ATOMS: atom_id res chain seq x y z
N MET A 1 -34.74 -14.54 -23.73
CA MET A 1 -34.36 -14.10 -22.36
C MET A 1 -32.95 -14.57 -21.97
N ARG A 2 -32.59 -15.86 -22.06
CA ARG A 2 -31.23 -16.37 -21.77
C ARG A 2 -30.12 -15.69 -22.60
N SER A 3 -30.33 -15.49 -23.89
CA SER A 3 -29.33 -14.88 -24.79
C SER A 3 -29.09 -13.39 -24.51
N ALA A 4 -30.11 -12.68 -24.03
CA ALA A 4 -29.97 -11.28 -23.63
C ALA A 4 -29.14 -11.14 -22.35
N ALA A 5 -29.37 -12.02 -21.36
CA ALA A 5 -28.57 -12.05 -20.13
C ALA A 5 -27.09 -12.38 -20.40
N LEU A 6 -26.80 -13.32 -21.30
CA LEU A 6 -25.44 -13.65 -21.73
C LEU A 6 -24.76 -12.47 -22.44
N ALA A 7 -25.50 -11.74 -23.28
CA ALA A 7 -24.97 -10.56 -23.96
C ALA A 7 -24.68 -9.40 -22.99
N THR A 8 -25.53 -9.18 -21.98
CA THR A 8 -25.30 -8.15 -20.95
C THR A 8 -24.07 -8.47 -20.08
N VAL A 9 -23.88 -9.73 -19.69
CA VAL A 9 -22.68 -10.17 -18.96
C VAL A 9 -21.42 -10.00 -19.80
N GLY A 10 -21.46 -10.37 -21.09
CA GLY A 10 -20.33 -10.17 -22.01
C GLY A 10 -19.94 -8.70 -22.18
N LEU A 11 -20.92 -7.80 -22.23
CA LEU A 11 -20.69 -6.35 -22.35
C LEU A 11 -20.09 -5.74 -21.07
N LEU A 12 -20.48 -6.23 -19.89
CA LEU A 12 -19.86 -5.85 -18.62
C LEU A 12 -18.41 -6.35 -18.49
N CYS A 13 -18.11 -7.56 -18.97
CA CYS A 13 -16.75 -8.10 -18.94
C CYS A 13 -15.79 -7.36 -19.87
N MET A 14 -16.28 -6.77 -20.97
CA MET A 14 -15.46 -5.97 -21.89
C MET A 14 -15.16 -4.54 -21.41
N ALA A 15 -15.84 -4.04 -20.38
CA ALA A 15 -15.65 -2.68 -19.89
C ALA A 15 -14.45 -2.51 -18.93
N GLY A 16 -13.67 -3.56 -18.63
CA GLY A 16 -12.66 -3.47 -17.55
C GLY A 16 -11.58 -4.55 -17.50
N CYS A 17 -11.07 -5.05 -18.64
CA CYS A 17 -9.95 -6.01 -18.63
C CYS A 17 -8.70 -5.47 -17.89
N SER A 18 -8.45 -4.16 -17.91
CA SER A 18 -7.37 -3.53 -17.14
C SER A 18 -7.65 -3.46 -15.64
N THR A 19 -8.92 -3.43 -15.25
CA THR A 19 -9.38 -3.26 -13.87
C THR A 19 -9.22 -4.55 -13.07
N ILE A 20 -9.53 -5.71 -13.69
CA ILE A 20 -9.37 -7.02 -13.03
C ILE A 20 -7.90 -7.30 -12.72
N GLY A 21 -7.00 -7.05 -13.68
CA GLY A 21 -5.56 -7.24 -13.50
C GLY A 21 -4.97 -6.32 -12.43
N TYR A 22 -5.41 -5.06 -12.39
CA TYR A 22 -5.00 -4.11 -11.36
C TYR A 22 -5.45 -4.55 -9.96
N TYR A 23 -6.73 -4.87 -9.78
CA TYR A 23 -7.24 -5.26 -8.46
C TYR A 23 -6.70 -6.62 -8.01
N SER A 24 -6.49 -7.58 -8.92
CA SER A 24 -5.87 -8.85 -8.57
C SER A 24 -4.42 -8.66 -8.13
N GLN A 25 -3.65 -7.83 -8.83
CA GLN A 25 -2.29 -7.46 -8.44
C GLN A 25 -2.25 -6.79 -7.06
N ALA A 26 -3.15 -5.84 -6.80
CA ALA A 26 -3.24 -5.14 -5.52
C ALA A 26 -3.61 -6.11 -4.38
N ALA A 27 -4.60 -6.99 -4.59
CA ALA A 27 -5.04 -7.95 -3.59
C ALA A 27 -3.95 -8.98 -3.26
N VAL A 28 -3.28 -9.54 -4.28
CA VAL A 28 -2.19 -10.50 -4.10
C VAL A 28 -1.01 -9.84 -3.40
N GLY A 29 -0.62 -8.63 -3.81
CA GLY A 29 0.47 -7.88 -3.17
C GLY A 29 0.17 -7.55 -1.70
N GLN A 30 -1.06 -7.13 -1.39
CA GLN A 30 -1.46 -6.87 -0.01
C GLN A 30 -1.42 -8.14 0.84
N LEU A 31 -1.89 -9.27 0.30
CA LEU A 31 -1.85 -10.54 1.01
C LEU A 31 -0.41 -10.95 1.31
N ASP A 32 0.49 -10.85 0.32
CA ASP A 32 1.90 -11.17 0.50
C ASP A 32 2.54 -10.33 1.61
N VAL A 33 2.28 -9.02 1.67
CA VAL A 33 2.79 -8.16 2.77
C VAL A 33 2.27 -8.63 4.13
N LEU A 34 0.98 -8.96 4.22
CA LEU A 34 0.38 -9.42 5.46
C LEU A 34 0.95 -10.76 5.93
N THR A 35 1.21 -11.70 5.01
CA THR A 35 1.69 -13.05 5.35
C THR A 35 3.20 -13.13 5.54
N SER A 36 3.96 -12.29 4.83
CA SER A 36 5.43 -12.37 4.77
C SER A 36 6.11 -11.42 5.75
N SER A 37 5.40 -10.42 6.29
CA SER A 37 5.96 -9.53 7.32
C SER A 37 6.17 -10.25 8.65
N VAL A 38 7.17 -9.82 9.42
CA VAL A 38 7.52 -10.35 10.75
C VAL A 38 7.56 -9.24 11.79
N PRO A 39 7.36 -9.52 13.10
CA PRO A 39 7.55 -8.52 14.16
C PRO A 39 8.95 -7.91 14.12
N VAL A 40 9.04 -6.60 14.35
CA VAL A 40 10.32 -5.87 14.32
C VAL A 40 11.32 -6.43 15.35
N GLU A 41 10.83 -6.84 16.50
CA GLU A 41 11.64 -7.41 17.58
C GLU A 41 12.34 -8.69 17.13
N GLN A 42 11.68 -9.53 16.33
CA GLN A 42 12.29 -10.75 15.80
C GLN A 42 13.46 -10.43 14.85
N VAL A 43 13.35 -9.35 14.06
CA VAL A 43 14.41 -8.91 13.15
C VAL A 43 15.56 -8.28 13.93
N ILE A 44 15.26 -7.52 14.99
CA ILE A 44 16.28 -7.00 15.89
C ILE A 44 17.00 -8.17 16.55
N ASP A 45 16.31 -9.18 17.08
CA ASP A 45 16.97 -10.24 17.84
C ASP A 45 17.75 -11.24 16.97
N ASP A 46 17.53 -11.27 15.65
CA ASP A 46 18.26 -12.14 14.73
C ASP A 46 19.72 -11.69 14.57
N PRO A 47 20.72 -12.51 14.97
CA PRO A 47 22.13 -12.16 14.85
C PRO A 47 22.63 -12.01 13.40
N ALA A 48 21.89 -12.52 12.42
CA ALA A 48 22.21 -12.36 10.99
C ALA A 48 21.76 -10.99 10.43
N THR A 49 20.98 -10.21 11.18
CA THR A 49 20.50 -8.90 10.75
C THR A 49 21.67 -7.91 10.64
N ASP A 50 21.74 -7.25 9.48
CA ASP A 50 22.70 -6.18 9.20
C ASP A 50 22.67 -5.07 10.26
N GLU A 51 23.84 -4.58 10.67
CA GLU A 51 23.98 -3.63 11.78
C GLU A 51 23.28 -2.29 11.50
N LEU A 52 23.33 -1.81 10.24
CA LEU A 52 22.64 -0.58 9.88
C LEU A 52 21.13 -0.75 9.91
N LEU A 53 20.61 -1.90 9.46
CA LEU A 53 19.19 -2.22 9.58
C LEU A 53 18.75 -2.30 11.04
N ARG A 54 19.49 -3.03 11.88
CA ARG A 54 19.26 -3.14 13.33
C ARG A 54 19.18 -1.77 14.00
N ALA A 55 20.16 -0.90 13.72
CA ALA A 55 20.21 0.45 14.28
C ALA A 55 18.98 1.30 13.90
N LYS A 56 18.51 1.19 12.64
CA LYS A 56 17.29 1.88 12.19
C LYS A 56 16.04 1.38 12.90
N LEU A 57 15.90 0.06 13.07
CA LEU A 57 14.74 -0.54 13.73
C LEU A 57 14.70 -0.18 15.23
N LEU A 58 15.85 -0.14 15.90
CA LEU A 58 15.96 0.28 17.30
C LEU A 58 15.55 1.74 17.55
N ALA A 59 15.56 2.60 16.53
CA ALA A 59 15.11 3.98 16.64
C ALA A 59 13.58 4.14 16.63
N LEU A 60 12.83 3.15 16.11
CA LEU A 60 11.38 3.24 15.93
C LEU A 60 10.61 3.58 17.22
N PRO A 61 10.87 2.94 18.38
CA PRO A 61 10.11 3.23 19.61
C PRO A 61 10.26 4.67 20.11
N GLY A 62 11.41 5.31 19.82
CA GLY A 62 11.61 6.72 20.16
C GLY A 62 10.81 7.64 19.23
N ILE A 63 10.82 7.33 17.93
CA ILE A 63 10.10 8.09 16.90
C ILE A 63 8.57 8.00 17.12
N THR A 64 8.04 6.79 17.35
CA THR A 64 6.60 6.59 17.56
C THR A 64 6.12 7.24 18.85
N ARG A 65 6.92 7.19 19.92
CA ARG A 65 6.60 7.91 21.17
C ARG A 65 6.57 9.42 20.97
N PHE A 66 7.54 9.98 20.25
CA PHE A 66 7.52 11.41 19.94
C PHE A 66 6.30 11.81 19.08
N ALA A 67 5.92 10.96 18.12
CA ALA A 67 4.71 11.17 17.32
C ALA A 67 3.44 11.24 18.17
N VAL A 68 3.29 10.36 19.16
CA VAL A 68 2.12 10.34 20.05
C VAL A 68 2.21 11.45 21.09
N ASP A 69 3.26 11.48 21.90
CA ASP A 69 3.36 12.36 23.06
C ASP A 69 3.70 13.81 22.66
N GLY A 70 4.53 13.97 21.63
CA GLY A 70 5.06 15.27 21.19
C GLY A 70 4.23 15.94 20.08
N LEU A 71 3.65 15.15 19.16
CA LEU A 71 2.85 15.66 18.05
C LEU A 71 1.33 15.43 18.22
N GLY A 72 0.90 14.68 19.23
CA GLY A 72 -0.51 14.39 19.50
C GLY A 72 -1.14 13.46 18.46
N LEU A 73 -0.34 12.67 17.73
CA LEU A 73 -0.88 11.67 16.82
C LEU A 73 -1.52 10.51 17.61
N PRO A 74 -2.59 9.89 17.07
CA PRO A 74 -3.23 8.76 17.74
C PRO A 74 -2.24 7.59 17.86
N ALA A 75 -2.22 6.94 19.02
CA ALA A 75 -1.45 5.73 19.22
C ALA A 75 -1.94 4.61 18.28
N SER A 76 -1.01 3.88 17.68
CA SER A 76 -1.28 2.79 16.76
C SER A 76 -0.18 1.74 16.78
N ASP A 77 -0.44 0.58 16.19
CA ASP A 77 0.55 -0.47 15.92
C ASP A 77 1.35 -0.19 14.62
N SER A 78 1.38 1.07 14.17
CA SER A 78 2.15 1.45 12.99
C SER A 78 3.64 1.18 13.23
N PHE A 79 4.30 0.63 12.21
CA PHE A 79 5.73 0.26 12.24
C PHE A 79 6.10 -0.91 13.17
N ALA A 80 5.14 -1.69 13.68
CA ALA A 80 5.42 -2.87 14.52
C ALA A 80 5.91 -4.11 13.74
N ARG A 81 5.80 -4.11 12.41
CA ARG A 81 6.21 -5.23 11.54
C ARG A 81 7.15 -4.77 10.45
N TYR A 82 8.06 -5.66 10.06
CA TYR A 82 9.04 -5.46 9.01
C TYR A 82 8.87 -6.48 7.89
N LEU A 83 9.08 -6.02 6.65
CA LEU A 83 9.19 -6.86 5.47
C LEU A 83 10.36 -6.32 4.63
N PRO A 84 11.41 -7.10 4.36
CA PRO A 84 12.44 -6.68 3.42
C PRO A 84 11.84 -6.58 2.01
N LEU A 85 12.18 -5.51 1.28
CA LEU A 85 11.75 -5.31 -0.10
C LEU A 85 12.87 -5.71 -1.06
N ASP A 86 12.53 -6.51 -2.05
CA ASP A 86 13.37 -6.88 -3.19
C ASP A 86 13.26 -5.87 -4.36
N ARG A 87 12.69 -4.70 -4.08
CA ARG A 87 12.37 -3.65 -5.04
C ARG A 87 12.57 -2.26 -4.46
N ALA A 88 12.70 -1.26 -5.32
CA ALA A 88 13.04 0.11 -4.92
C ALA A 88 11.99 0.80 -4.04
N ALA A 89 10.71 0.45 -4.17
CA ALA A 89 9.62 1.03 -3.39
C ALA A 89 8.48 0.03 -3.16
N MET A 90 7.77 0.17 -2.04
CA MET A 90 6.57 -0.62 -1.75
C MET A 90 5.44 -0.29 -2.74
N VAL A 91 5.16 1.01 -2.93
CA VAL A 91 4.15 1.57 -3.83
C VAL A 91 4.70 2.84 -4.46
N TRP A 92 4.36 3.09 -5.73
CA TRP A 92 4.58 4.36 -6.41
C TRP A 92 3.26 5.13 -6.48
N SER A 93 3.24 6.35 -5.95
CA SER A 93 2.10 7.26 -6.11
C SER A 93 2.37 8.17 -7.32
N VAL A 94 1.53 8.04 -8.35
CA VAL A 94 1.64 8.84 -9.58
C VAL A 94 0.38 9.70 -9.70
N VAL A 95 0.56 10.99 -9.96
CA VAL A 95 -0.53 11.96 -10.16
C VAL A 95 -0.37 12.58 -11.53
N ALA A 96 -1.44 12.61 -12.33
CA ALA A 96 -1.37 13.23 -13.65
C ALA A 96 -1.60 14.73 -13.54
N THR A 97 -0.87 15.51 -14.33
CA THR A 97 -1.03 16.97 -14.47
C THR A 97 -1.10 17.31 -15.97
N PRO A 98 -1.60 18.49 -16.37
CA PRO A 98 -1.35 19.04 -17.70
C PRO A 98 0.15 19.20 -17.98
N VAL A 99 0.55 19.31 -19.26
CA VAL A 99 1.98 19.37 -19.64
C VAL A 99 2.68 20.63 -19.16
N ASP A 100 1.94 21.72 -19.04
CA ASP A 100 2.37 23.08 -18.72
C ASP A 100 1.89 23.54 -17.33
N ASP A 101 1.41 22.62 -16.50
CA ASP A 101 0.86 22.90 -15.18
C ASP A 101 1.22 21.79 -14.17
N LEU A 102 1.37 22.15 -12.89
CA LEU A 102 1.57 21.21 -11.78
C LEU A 102 0.28 20.90 -11.04
N ALA A 103 -0.85 21.51 -11.42
CA ALA A 103 -2.15 21.20 -10.86
C ALA A 103 -2.55 19.75 -11.19
N PRO A 104 -2.90 18.93 -10.18
CA PRO A 104 -3.31 17.55 -10.39
C PRO A 104 -4.65 17.47 -11.11
N ARG A 105 -4.79 16.49 -12.01
CA ARG A 105 -6.07 16.09 -12.57
C ARG A 105 -6.87 15.38 -11.50
N GLN A 106 -8.11 15.81 -11.34
CA GLN A 106 -9.01 15.25 -10.34
C GLN A 106 -9.94 14.20 -10.97
N TRP A 107 -10.02 13.02 -10.35
CA TRP A 107 -10.96 11.96 -10.67
C TRP A 107 -11.94 11.78 -9.52
N CYS A 108 -13.23 11.75 -9.83
CA CYS A 108 -14.28 11.55 -8.84
C CYS A 108 -14.80 10.11 -8.89
N TYR A 109 -14.73 9.45 -7.74
CA TYR A 109 -15.20 8.09 -7.52
C TYR A 109 -16.49 8.11 -6.68
N PRO A 110 -17.50 7.27 -6.99
CA PRO A 110 -18.80 7.33 -6.32
C PRO A 110 -18.77 7.17 -4.79
N VAL A 111 -17.78 6.45 -4.25
CA VAL A 111 -17.67 6.15 -2.81
C VAL A 111 -16.48 6.85 -2.17
N VAL A 112 -15.35 6.93 -2.88
CA VAL A 112 -14.07 7.43 -2.34
C VAL A 112 -13.99 8.96 -2.39
N GLY A 113 -14.91 9.61 -3.12
CA GLY A 113 -14.87 11.06 -3.36
C GLY A 113 -13.95 11.40 -4.53
N CYS A 114 -13.48 12.64 -4.57
CA CYS A 114 -12.60 13.10 -5.64
C CYS A 114 -11.16 13.19 -5.16
N ALA A 115 -10.23 12.73 -5.99
CA ALA A 115 -8.79 12.76 -5.76
C ALA A 115 -8.07 13.33 -6.98
#